data_AF-H2ZP71-F1
#
_entry.id   AF-H2ZP71-F1
#
_cell.length_a   1.000
_cell.length_b   1.000
_cell.length_c   1.000
_cell.angle_alpha   90.00
_cell.angle_beta   90.00
_cell.angle_gamma   90.00
#
_symmetry.space_group_name_H-M   'P 1'
#
loop_
_entity.id
_entity.type
_entity.pdbx_description
1 polymer ?
#
loop_
_entity_poly.entity_id
_entity_poly.type
_entity_poly.pdbx_seq_one_letter_code
_entity_poly.pdbx_strand_id
1 'polypeptide(L)'
;CWGYERNCTAGQRHGLPTSGCLNDRFLQEFWNSVDFGYVQERREEFDKLLLCRPGAQQQSMLQCSKYTRYCKAQNLFIDFTGLRDPHNRDKFRENVFKQGQIGGDCVLDRQLLQAQGDHKSPLQSWYAELENFSSMKFARDKCDVTIEHPVIFMKMDWGGNMFHHFCDFFNLYVTLHVNGSYFDRNSQIVMWDTSYRYGEMFHDAWDAFTSHNHISLREYSDKRVCFNDATFAFLPRMILGLFYNTPVELNCRGSSLFRAFAEHFLHRMGITRPALPIKPANIKITLMNRGANTRYKVYRRVLNLDELVNAIRNIPGLDIQSALLEYSQDKMSFKEQLSVTHNSDIFIGMHGAGLTHFLFLPPWAVAFELYNCGDVRCYRDLPRLRGVRYMTWEEPSKIKAFDKYEHEHYGSHEKFWNFEFDVTEFVRLVKQAKSMVLEHDRFSHLRRDEL
;
A
#
# COMPACT_ATOMS: atom_id res chain seq x y z
N CYS A 1 18.94 -11.34 7.12
CA CYS A 1 19.16 -10.02 6.50
C CYS A 1 18.10 -9.80 5.43
N TRP A 2 17.80 -8.58 5.04
CA TRP A 2 16.75 -8.29 4.05
C TRP A 2 17.18 -8.56 2.61
N GLY A 3 18.48 -8.53 2.33
CA GLY A 3 19.05 -8.81 1.01
C GLY A 3 19.88 -7.66 0.45
N TYR A 4 19.64 -6.44 0.94
CA TYR A 4 20.36 -5.23 0.51
C TYR A 4 21.59 -4.91 1.37
N GLU A 5 21.80 -5.63 2.48
CA GLU A 5 22.98 -5.45 3.34
C GLU A 5 24.22 -6.07 2.68
N ARG A 6 25.38 -5.40 2.76
CA ARG A 6 26.62 -5.77 2.03
C ARG A 6 27.07 -7.22 2.18
N ASN A 7 26.81 -7.85 3.33
CA ASN A 7 27.23 -9.22 3.64
C ASN A 7 26.06 -10.23 3.58
N CYS A 8 24.93 -9.86 2.98
CA CYS A 8 23.76 -10.74 2.88
C CYS A 8 23.85 -11.66 1.67
N THR A 9 24.05 -12.95 1.89
CA THR A 9 23.99 -13.94 0.80
C THR A 9 22.55 -14.33 0.47
N ALA A 10 22.31 -14.90 -0.72
CA ALA A 10 20.98 -15.30 -1.16
C ALA A 10 20.27 -16.27 -0.18
N GLY A 11 21.01 -17.21 0.43
CA GLY A 11 20.48 -18.16 1.41
C GLY A 11 20.18 -17.57 2.79
N GLN A 12 20.62 -16.33 3.07
CA GLN A 12 20.41 -15.63 4.34
C GLN A 12 19.30 -14.55 4.27
N ARG A 13 18.70 -14.37 3.07
CA ARG A 13 17.60 -13.44 2.86
C ARG A 13 16.40 -13.86 3.71
N HIS A 14 15.77 -12.88 4.35
CA HIS A 14 14.60 -13.09 5.18
C HIS A 14 13.40 -13.54 4.36
N GLY A 15 12.57 -14.39 4.95
CA GLY A 15 11.31 -14.84 4.38
C GLY A 15 11.40 -16.20 3.70
N LEU A 16 10.26 -16.65 3.17
CA LEU A 16 10.23 -17.84 2.32
C LEU A 16 10.87 -17.55 0.95
N PRO A 17 11.46 -18.55 0.29
CA PRO A 17 11.83 -18.40 -1.11
C PRO A 17 10.64 -18.03 -1.98
N THR A 18 10.88 -17.14 -2.95
CA THR A 18 9.98 -16.92 -4.08
C THR A 18 9.81 -18.23 -4.85
N SER A 19 8.61 -18.49 -5.35
CA SER A 19 8.28 -19.75 -6.03
C SER A 19 7.51 -19.51 -7.33
N GLY A 20 7.38 -20.55 -8.14
CA GLY A 20 6.64 -20.52 -9.41
C GLY A 20 7.34 -19.80 -10.55
N CYS A 21 8.53 -19.21 -10.33
CA CYS A 21 9.30 -18.61 -11.39
C CYS A 21 9.74 -19.65 -12.44
N LEU A 22 9.76 -19.25 -13.71
CA LEU A 22 10.11 -20.16 -14.81
C LEU A 22 11.57 -20.61 -14.78
N ASN A 23 12.47 -19.74 -14.37
CA ASN A 23 13.91 -19.98 -14.24
C ASN A 23 14.54 -18.89 -13.35
N ASP A 24 15.85 -19.01 -13.11
CA ASP A 24 16.61 -18.10 -12.25
C ASP A 24 16.63 -16.64 -12.74
N ARG A 25 16.51 -16.41 -14.05
CA ARG A 25 16.42 -15.06 -14.60
C ARG A 25 15.13 -14.37 -14.14
N PHE A 26 13.98 -15.02 -14.31
CA PHE A 26 12.70 -14.48 -13.84
C PHE A 26 12.66 -14.33 -12.31
N LEU A 27 13.32 -15.23 -11.58
CA LEU A 27 13.48 -15.11 -10.14
C LEU A 27 14.27 -13.86 -9.74
N GLN A 28 15.36 -13.57 -10.44
CA GLN A 28 16.18 -12.37 -10.21
C GLN A 28 15.44 -11.09 -10.61
N GLU A 29 14.74 -11.10 -11.75
CA GLU A 29 13.90 -9.98 -12.20
C GLU A 29 12.80 -9.68 -11.17
N PHE A 30 12.11 -10.70 -10.66
CA PHE A 30 11.11 -10.56 -9.60
C PHE A 30 11.73 -9.98 -8.31
N TRP A 31 12.90 -10.45 -7.90
CA TRP A 31 13.57 -9.91 -6.72
C TRP A 31 13.99 -8.44 -6.89
N ASN A 32 14.46 -8.07 -8.08
CA ASN A 32 14.83 -6.70 -8.43
C ASN A 32 13.61 -5.76 -8.49
N SER A 33 12.48 -6.23 -9.03
CA SER A 33 11.34 -5.35 -9.34
C SER A 33 10.29 -5.27 -8.24
N VAL A 34 10.07 -6.35 -7.48
CA VAL A 34 8.95 -6.46 -6.53
C VAL A 34 9.33 -6.99 -5.15
N ASP A 35 10.62 -7.11 -4.85
CA ASP A 35 11.15 -7.55 -3.55
C ASP A 35 12.23 -6.60 -3.03
N PHE A 36 13.00 -7.00 -2.01
CA PHE A 36 14.06 -6.18 -1.41
C PHE A 36 15.19 -5.76 -2.36
N GLY A 37 15.30 -6.37 -3.56
CA GLY A 37 16.18 -5.87 -4.61
C GLY A 37 15.76 -4.49 -5.12
N TYR A 38 14.46 -4.20 -5.15
CA TYR A 38 13.94 -2.87 -5.44
C TYR A 38 14.46 -1.85 -4.42
N VAL A 39 14.37 -2.20 -3.13
CA VAL A 39 14.88 -1.37 -2.03
C VAL A 39 16.39 -1.15 -2.18
N GLN A 40 17.15 -2.19 -2.52
CA GLN A 40 18.59 -2.07 -2.77
C GLN A 40 18.89 -1.04 -3.86
N GLU A 41 18.24 -1.16 -5.01
CA GLU A 41 18.46 -0.25 -6.14
C GLU A 41 18.15 1.21 -5.75
N ARG A 42 17.03 1.45 -5.04
CA ARG A 42 16.68 2.79 -4.56
C ARG A 42 17.69 3.35 -3.55
N ARG A 43 18.27 2.49 -2.70
CA ARG A 43 19.36 2.88 -1.78
C ARG A 43 20.63 3.22 -2.53
N GLU A 44 21.00 2.44 -3.54
CA GLU A 44 22.17 2.72 -4.38
C GLU A 44 22.02 4.03 -5.17
N GLU A 45 20.82 4.33 -5.66
CA GLU A 45 20.50 5.64 -6.26
C GLU A 45 20.65 6.76 -5.23
N PHE A 46 20.09 6.57 -4.03
CA PHE A 46 20.16 7.54 -2.94
C PHE A 46 21.60 7.85 -2.53
N ASP A 47 22.42 6.82 -2.31
CA ASP A 47 23.83 6.93 -1.90
C ASP A 47 24.69 7.72 -2.91
N LYS A 48 24.30 7.72 -4.19
CA LYS A 48 25.05 8.38 -5.27
C LYS A 48 24.62 9.81 -5.57
N LEU A 49 23.42 10.23 -5.13
CA LEU A 49 22.81 11.49 -5.56
C LEU A 49 22.64 12.48 -4.39
N LEU A 50 23.77 13.05 -3.99
CA LEU A 50 23.84 14.17 -3.05
C LEU A 50 23.70 15.50 -3.81
N LEU A 51 22.52 16.12 -3.75
CA LEU A 51 22.22 17.35 -4.48
C LEU A 51 22.76 18.60 -3.77
N CYS A 52 22.67 18.65 -2.44
CA CYS A 52 23.22 19.73 -1.64
C CYS A 52 24.14 19.18 -0.56
N ARG A 53 25.44 19.48 -0.70
CA ARG A 53 26.50 18.93 0.16
C ARG A 53 26.78 19.87 1.33
N PRO A 54 26.88 19.36 2.57
CA PRO A 54 27.39 20.15 3.68
C PRO A 54 28.89 20.44 3.47
N GLY A 55 29.27 21.71 3.44
CA GLY A 55 30.65 22.19 3.56
C GLY A 55 31.17 22.18 5.01
N ALA A 56 32.42 22.61 5.21
CA ALA A 56 33.16 22.44 6.47
C ALA A 56 32.53 23.11 7.72
N GLN A 57 31.72 24.16 7.52
CA GLN A 57 30.97 24.87 8.58
C GLN A 57 29.44 24.82 8.37
N GLN A 58 29.00 24.13 7.33
CA GLN A 58 27.62 24.11 6.84
C GLN A 58 26.86 22.94 7.47
N GLN A 59 25.59 23.15 7.79
CA GLN A 59 24.79 22.17 8.53
C GLN A 59 23.73 21.47 7.68
N SER A 60 23.36 22.01 6.52
CA SER A 60 22.25 21.48 5.73
C SER A 60 22.71 20.45 4.70
N MET A 61 21.78 19.59 4.31
CA MET A 61 21.99 18.57 3.29
C MET A 61 20.69 18.34 2.53
N LEU A 62 20.80 18.02 1.24
CA LEU A 62 19.71 17.41 0.47
C LEU A 62 20.28 16.26 -0.35
N GLN A 63 19.81 15.05 -0.08
CA GLN A 63 20.16 13.84 -0.80
C GLN A 63 18.88 13.19 -1.32
N CYS A 64 18.90 12.64 -2.52
CA CYS A 64 17.72 12.09 -3.15
C CYS A 64 18.02 10.78 -3.88
N SER A 65 17.00 9.97 -4.16
CA SER A 65 17.07 8.96 -5.21
C SER A 65 16.82 9.59 -6.58
N LYS A 66 17.08 8.82 -7.64
CA LYS A 66 16.90 9.28 -9.03
C LYS A 66 15.52 9.90 -9.24
N TYR A 67 15.50 11.00 -10.00
CA TYR A 67 14.29 11.79 -10.29
C TYR A 67 13.60 12.39 -9.06
N THR A 68 14.30 12.55 -7.94
CA THR A 68 13.74 13.06 -6.67
C THR A 68 12.49 12.29 -6.21
N ARG A 69 12.48 10.97 -6.42
CA ARG A 69 11.38 10.08 -5.99
C ARG A 69 11.34 9.85 -4.49
N TYR A 70 12.50 9.94 -3.85
CA TYR A 70 12.68 9.96 -2.40
C TYR A 70 13.78 10.95 -2.10
N CYS A 71 13.63 11.74 -1.06
CA CYS A 71 14.67 12.67 -0.62
C CYS A 71 14.76 12.73 0.89
N LYS A 72 15.97 13.00 1.39
CA LYS A 72 16.22 13.31 2.78
C LYS A 72 16.93 14.65 2.87
N ALA A 73 16.48 15.49 3.78
CA ALA A 73 17.06 16.78 4.07
C ALA A 73 17.42 16.87 5.56
N GLN A 74 18.57 17.46 5.84
CA GLN A 74 18.98 17.84 7.19
C GLN A 74 19.03 19.37 7.28
N ASN A 75 18.55 19.92 8.40
CA ASN A 75 18.49 21.36 8.65
C ASN A 75 17.84 22.11 7.47
N LEU A 76 16.60 21.72 7.16
CA LEU A 76 15.80 22.23 6.05
C LEU A 76 15.03 23.48 6.48
N PHE A 77 15.10 24.54 5.68
CA PHE A 77 14.25 25.72 5.78
C PHE A 77 13.13 25.66 4.74
N ILE A 78 11.89 25.93 5.15
CA ILE A 78 10.75 26.15 4.24
C ILE A 78 9.95 27.37 4.69
N ASP A 79 9.66 28.26 3.75
CA ASP A 79 8.77 29.40 3.90
C ASP A 79 7.38 29.06 3.37
N PHE A 80 6.44 28.78 4.29
CA PHE A 80 5.05 28.46 3.98
C PHE A 80 4.13 29.70 3.98
N THR A 81 4.68 30.93 3.95
CA THR A 81 3.86 32.16 3.88
C THR A 81 3.05 32.27 2.59
N GLY A 82 3.47 31.61 1.51
CA GLY A 82 2.72 31.53 0.25
C GLY A 82 1.76 30.34 0.14
N LEU A 83 1.64 29.50 1.18
CA LEU A 83 0.90 28.24 1.09
C LEU A 83 -0.62 28.44 1.09
N ARG A 84 -1.13 29.39 1.88
CA ARG A 84 -2.57 29.56 2.09
C ARG A 84 -3.25 30.13 0.85
N ASP A 85 -4.14 29.32 0.28
CA ASP A 85 -5.10 29.75 -0.73
C ASP A 85 -6.48 29.14 -0.40
N PRO A 86 -7.44 29.94 0.11
CA PRO A 86 -8.77 29.48 0.49
C PRO A 86 -9.61 28.94 -0.68
N HIS A 87 -9.29 29.34 -1.91
CA HIS A 87 -10.04 28.95 -3.11
C HIS A 87 -9.39 27.78 -3.85
N ASN A 88 -8.17 27.40 -3.46
CA ASN A 88 -7.47 26.30 -4.07
C ASN A 88 -8.14 24.94 -3.82
N ARG A 89 -8.41 24.23 -4.92
CA ARG A 89 -8.90 22.85 -4.92
C ARG A 89 -7.84 21.84 -5.37
N ASP A 90 -6.69 22.31 -5.85
CA ASP A 90 -5.60 21.44 -6.28
C ASP A 90 -4.84 20.89 -5.06
N LYS A 91 -4.76 19.57 -4.97
CA LYS A 91 -4.07 18.86 -3.88
C LYS A 91 -2.55 19.00 -3.97
N PHE A 92 -2.02 19.16 -5.17
CA PHE A 92 -0.58 19.13 -5.42
C PHE A 92 -0.18 20.31 -6.30
N ARG A 93 -0.47 21.52 -5.84
CA ARG A 93 -0.06 22.74 -6.53
C ARG A 93 1.43 22.67 -6.82
N GLU A 94 1.78 22.77 -8.09
CA GLU A 94 3.17 22.92 -8.51
C GLU A 94 3.63 24.38 -8.33
N ASN A 95 4.94 24.60 -8.23
CA ASN A 95 5.55 25.93 -8.13
C ASN A 95 5.10 26.75 -6.90
N VAL A 96 4.76 26.08 -5.79
CA VAL A 96 4.38 26.76 -4.53
C VAL A 96 5.55 27.58 -3.98
N PHE A 97 6.78 27.09 -4.11
CA PHE A 97 7.97 27.75 -3.59
C PHE A 97 8.77 28.41 -4.71
N LYS A 98 9.10 29.68 -4.50
CA LYS A 98 10.06 30.44 -5.31
C LYS A 98 11.46 30.26 -4.75
N GLN A 99 12.45 30.77 -5.49
CA GLN A 99 13.83 30.82 -5.04
C GLN A 99 13.94 31.50 -3.66
N GLY A 100 14.69 30.87 -2.75
CA GLY A 100 14.86 31.32 -1.36
C GLY A 100 13.74 30.91 -0.39
N GLN A 101 12.67 30.25 -0.86
CA GLN A 101 11.57 29.79 0.01
C GLN A 101 11.70 28.33 0.45
N ILE A 102 12.61 27.57 -0.15
CA ILE A 102 12.99 26.23 0.30
C ILE A 102 14.49 26.06 0.11
N GLY A 103 15.20 25.58 1.13
CA GLY A 103 16.65 25.54 1.05
C GLY A 103 17.37 25.21 2.35
N GLY A 104 18.69 25.37 2.31
CA GLY A 104 19.57 25.14 3.45
C GLY A 104 20.97 25.71 3.22
N ASP A 105 21.78 25.72 4.27
CA ASP A 105 23.18 26.12 4.21
C ASP A 105 24.05 24.95 3.77
N CYS A 106 24.21 24.85 2.46
CA CYS A 106 24.95 23.78 1.79
C CYS A 106 25.40 24.24 0.39
N VAL A 107 26.35 23.52 -0.21
CA VAL A 107 26.77 23.72 -1.60
C VAL A 107 25.84 22.92 -2.51
N LEU A 108 24.95 23.62 -3.22
CA LEU A 108 23.96 23.03 -4.13
C LEU A 108 24.53 22.82 -5.53
N ASP A 109 24.44 21.60 -6.05
CA ASP A 109 24.66 21.31 -7.46
C ASP A 109 23.35 21.52 -8.25
N ARG A 110 23.21 22.73 -8.83
CA ARG A 110 22.01 23.11 -9.57
C ARG A 110 21.82 22.31 -10.87
N GLN A 111 22.91 21.96 -11.56
CA GLN A 111 22.83 21.21 -12.81
C GLN A 111 22.37 19.79 -12.54
N LEU A 112 22.91 19.16 -11.48
CA LEU A 112 22.50 17.83 -11.06
C LEU A 112 21.04 17.78 -10.61
N LEU A 113 20.58 18.80 -9.87
CA LEU A 113 19.17 18.95 -9.50
C LEU A 113 18.29 19.06 -10.76
N GLN A 114 18.60 19.98 -11.69
CA GLN A 114 17.83 20.17 -12.92
C GLN A 114 17.71 18.89 -13.76
N ALA A 115 18.76 18.07 -13.78
CA ALA A 115 18.76 16.78 -14.48
C ALA A 115 17.81 15.73 -13.87
N GLN A 116 17.19 15.98 -12.71
CA GLN A 116 16.22 15.08 -12.09
C GLN A 116 14.76 15.35 -12.49
N GLY A 117 14.51 16.33 -13.36
CA GLY A 117 13.16 16.78 -13.71
C GLY A 117 12.34 15.88 -14.65
N ASP A 118 12.95 14.85 -15.27
CA ASP A 118 12.30 14.03 -16.31
C ASP A 118 10.98 13.36 -15.87
N HIS A 119 10.83 13.07 -14.57
CA HIS A 119 9.62 12.44 -14.00
C HIS A 119 8.77 13.43 -13.20
N LYS A 120 8.87 14.74 -13.46
CA LYS A 120 8.04 15.76 -12.80
C LYS A 120 6.56 15.45 -12.98
N SER A 121 5.93 14.99 -11.91
CA SER A 121 4.50 14.71 -11.83
C SER A 121 4.10 14.60 -10.37
N PRO A 122 2.93 15.14 -9.97
CA PRO A 122 2.51 15.25 -8.57
C PRO A 122 2.71 14.00 -7.71
N LEU A 123 2.35 12.81 -8.22
CA LEU A 123 2.41 11.54 -7.48
C LEU A 123 3.54 10.62 -7.95
N GLN A 124 4.49 11.13 -8.74
CA GLN A 124 5.63 10.35 -9.25
C GLN A 124 6.99 10.92 -8.83
N SER A 125 7.04 12.19 -8.43
CA SER A 125 8.28 12.88 -8.06
C SER A 125 8.03 14.06 -7.11
N TRP A 126 9.03 14.38 -6.28
CA TRP A 126 9.09 15.62 -5.48
C TRP A 126 9.78 16.78 -6.21
N TYR A 127 10.12 16.59 -7.49
CA TYR A 127 10.90 17.58 -8.24
C TYR A 127 10.22 18.95 -8.27
N ALA A 128 8.89 19.00 -8.43
CA ALA A 128 8.15 20.27 -8.47
C ALA A 128 8.28 21.09 -7.16
N GLU A 129 8.41 20.43 -6.01
CA GLU A 129 8.59 21.08 -4.72
C GLU A 129 10.05 21.47 -4.48
N LEU A 130 11.00 20.77 -5.10
CA LEU A 130 12.44 20.90 -4.86
C LEU A 130 13.19 21.63 -5.98
N GLU A 131 12.57 21.91 -7.13
CA GLU A 131 13.24 22.51 -8.30
C GLU A 131 13.85 23.89 -7.99
N ASN A 132 13.24 24.63 -7.06
CA ASN A 132 13.70 25.94 -6.60
C ASN A 132 14.53 25.88 -5.31
N PHE A 133 15.02 24.69 -4.93
CA PHE A 133 15.89 24.54 -3.76
C PHE A 133 17.08 25.51 -3.82
N SER A 134 17.35 26.17 -2.71
CA SER A 134 18.29 27.28 -2.64
C SER A 134 19.39 27.03 -1.62
N SER A 135 20.63 27.26 -2.04
CA SER A 135 21.74 27.45 -1.12
C SER A 135 21.59 28.81 -0.46
N MET A 136 21.46 28.84 0.86
CA MET A 136 21.22 30.05 1.63
C MET A 136 21.80 29.94 3.03
N LYS A 137 22.22 31.06 3.64
CA LYS A 137 22.67 31.07 5.04
C LYS A 137 21.51 30.68 5.96
N PHE A 138 21.52 29.42 6.37
CA PHE A 138 20.63 28.81 7.35
C PHE A 138 20.94 29.42 8.71
N ALA A 139 19.91 29.97 9.33
CA ALA A 139 20.02 30.55 10.64
C ALA A 139 18.68 30.26 11.32
N ARG A 140 18.71 29.47 12.42
CA ARG A 140 17.49 29.00 13.10
C ARG A 140 16.63 30.18 13.60
N ASP A 141 17.24 31.33 13.86
CA ASP A 141 16.60 32.59 14.23
C ASP A 141 15.69 33.17 13.13
N LYS A 142 15.81 32.70 11.87
CA LYS A 142 14.91 33.11 10.77
C LYS A 142 13.60 32.32 10.72
N CYS A 143 13.46 31.25 11.52
CA CYS A 143 12.28 30.41 11.55
C CYS A 143 11.34 30.83 12.68
N ASP A 144 10.05 30.86 12.35
CA ASP A 144 8.97 31.10 13.31
C ASP A 144 8.71 29.83 14.15
N VAL A 145 8.97 28.65 13.56
CA VAL A 145 8.85 27.34 14.22
C VAL A 145 10.05 26.46 13.86
N THR A 146 10.58 25.73 14.85
CA THR A 146 11.60 24.70 14.62
C THR A 146 11.05 23.34 15.03
N ILE A 147 11.16 22.36 14.14
CA ILE A 147 10.73 20.98 14.35
C ILE A 147 11.98 20.12 14.58
N GLU A 148 12.10 19.60 15.80
CA GLU A 148 13.28 18.87 16.22
C GLU A 148 13.19 17.36 16.01
N HIS A 149 11.98 16.80 16.00
CA HIS A 149 11.74 15.40 15.71
C HIS A 149 11.71 15.13 14.20
N PRO A 150 11.95 13.88 13.76
CA PRO A 150 11.90 13.52 12.35
C PRO A 150 10.53 13.76 11.73
N VAL A 151 10.50 14.35 10.54
CA VAL A 151 9.28 14.58 9.75
C VAL A 151 9.31 13.76 8.48
N ILE A 152 8.19 13.11 8.14
CA ILE A 152 8.00 12.43 6.86
C ILE A 152 6.89 13.13 6.10
N PHE A 153 7.25 13.82 5.01
CA PHE A 153 6.31 14.39 4.05
C PHE A 153 5.80 13.30 3.11
N MET A 154 4.48 13.25 2.92
CA MET A 154 3.82 12.27 2.06
C MET A 154 2.79 12.93 1.15
N LYS A 155 2.81 12.60 -0.15
CA LYS A 155 1.69 12.85 -1.06
C LYS A 155 0.88 11.57 -1.21
N MET A 156 -0.39 11.62 -0.85
CA MET A 156 -1.27 10.45 -0.81
C MET A 156 -2.15 10.36 -2.04
N ASP A 157 -2.37 9.16 -2.57
CA ASP A 157 -3.20 8.94 -3.75
C ASP A 157 -4.68 9.23 -3.47
N TRP A 158 -5.32 8.39 -2.63
CA TRP A 158 -6.71 8.58 -2.24
C TRP A 158 -7.10 7.84 -0.94
N GLY A 159 -7.21 8.56 0.16
CA GLY A 159 -7.57 8.03 1.49
C GLY A 159 -9.00 7.50 1.61
N GLY A 160 -9.86 7.77 0.63
CA GLY A 160 -11.22 7.22 0.54
C GLY A 160 -11.30 5.87 -0.17
N ASN A 161 -10.18 5.25 -0.52
CA ASN A 161 -10.20 3.95 -1.18
C ASN A 161 -9.05 3.10 -0.70
N MET A 162 -9.37 1.92 -0.16
CA MET A 162 -8.39 1.05 0.48
C MET A 162 -7.24 0.69 -0.46
N PHE A 163 -7.51 0.37 -1.73
CA PHE A 163 -6.45 -0.01 -2.67
C PHE A 163 -5.47 1.14 -2.89
N HIS A 164 -5.99 2.33 -3.19
CA HIS A 164 -5.16 3.51 -3.41
C HIS A 164 -4.40 3.94 -2.15
N HIS A 165 -5.04 3.88 -0.98
CA HIS A 165 -4.39 4.31 0.25
C HIS A 165 -3.34 3.30 0.74
N PHE A 166 -3.53 2.01 0.48
CA PHE A 166 -2.50 1.01 0.75
C PHE A 166 -1.29 1.10 -0.20
N CYS A 167 -1.40 1.73 -1.37
CA CYS A 167 -0.23 2.19 -2.11
C CYS A 167 0.62 3.13 -1.25
N ASP A 168 -0.02 4.08 -0.55
CA ASP A 168 0.67 5.08 0.28
C ASP A 168 1.38 4.41 1.46
N PHE A 169 0.67 3.54 2.21
CA PHE A 169 1.26 2.81 3.33
C PHE A 169 2.38 1.87 2.92
N PHE A 170 2.25 1.20 1.78
CA PHE A 170 3.30 0.33 1.27
C PHE A 170 4.54 1.12 0.87
N ASN A 171 4.37 2.25 0.16
CA ASN A 171 5.49 3.12 -0.20
C ASN A 171 6.12 3.81 1.01
N LEU A 172 5.36 4.09 2.07
CA LEU A 172 5.91 4.51 3.36
C LEU A 172 6.78 3.41 3.97
N TYR A 173 6.31 2.16 4.02
CA TYR A 173 7.11 1.04 4.52
C TYR A 173 8.44 0.88 3.76
N VAL A 174 8.40 1.02 2.43
CA VAL A 174 9.62 1.02 1.59
C VAL A 174 10.52 2.21 1.91
N THR A 175 9.93 3.39 2.15
CA THR A 175 10.65 4.61 2.57
C THR A 175 11.44 4.36 3.85
N LEU A 176 10.84 3.69 4.85
CA LEU A 176 11.50 3.35 6.11
C LEU A 176 12.72 2.43 5.90
N HIS A 177 12.61 1.46 4.98
CA HIS A 177 13.74 0.60 4.63
C HIS A 177 14.87 1.34 3.92
N VAL A 178 14.56 2.27 3.00
CA VAL A 178 15.59 3.06 2.29
C VAL A 178 16.28 4.04 3.24
N ASN A 179 15.54 4.67 4.16
CA ASN A 179 16.08 5.61 5.14
C ASN A 179 17.01 4.93 6.16
N GLY A 180 16.91 3.61 6.33
CA GLY A 180 17.75 2.83 7.25
C GLY A 180 17.54 3.16 8.74
N SER A 181 16.49 3.91 9.06
CA SER A 181 16.09 4.36 10.40
C SER A 181 14.60 4.72 10.38
N TYR A 182 13.94 4.76 11.56
CA TYR A 182 12.50 5.07 11.79
C TYR A 182 11.48 3.91 11.86
N PHE A 183 11.86 2.74 12.36
CA PHE A 183 10.87 1.78 12.86
C PHE A 183 10.38 2.09 14.30
N ASP A 184 10.94 3.12 14.94
CA ASP A 184 10.66 3.52 16.34
C ASP A 184 9.39 4.39 16.50
N ARG A 185 8.60 4.58 15.44
CA ARG A 185 7.30 5.26 15.44
C ARG A 185 7.30 6.74 15.85
N ASN A 186 8.45 7.31 16.19
CA ASN A 186 8.56 8.69 16.67
C ASN A 186 8.70 9.75 15.55
N SER A 187 8.22 9.43 14.35
CA SER A 187 8.26 10.36 13.21
C SER A 187 6.89 11.03 13.04
N GLN A 188 6.89 12.35 12.87
CA GLN A 188 5.68 13.10 12.53
C GLN A 188 5.41 12.95 11.03
N ILE A 189 4.24 12.42 10.68
CA ILE A 189 3.81 12.32 9.29
C ILE A 189 3.07 13.59 8.92
N VAL A 190 3.48 14.22 7.81
CA VAL A 190 2.87 15.44 7.30
C VAL A 190 2.33 15.15 5.90
N MET A 191 1.00 15.21 5.77
CA MET A 191 0.32 15.08 4.51
C MET A 191 0.53 16.33 3.66
N TRP A 192 1.25 16.17 2.56
CA TRP A 192 1.49 17.20 1.56
C TRP A 192 0.27 17.37 0.65
N ASP A 193 -0.76 18.03 1.19
CA ASP A 193 -1.98 18.39 0.46
C ASP A 193 -2.22 19.91 0.57
N THR A 194 -2.21 20.58 -0.58
CA THR A 194 -2.45 22.03 -0.68
C THR A 194 -3.94 22.39 -0.78
N SER A 195 -4.84 21.42 -0.95
CA SER A 195 -6.29 21.61 -1.10
C SER A 195 -7.01 21.76 0.24
N TYR A 196 -8.24 22.32 0.20
CA TYR A 196 -8.99 22.66 1.41
C TYR A 196 -9.58 21.48 2.19
N ARG A 197 -9.75 20.30 1.56
CA ARG A 197 -10.36 19.14 2.21
C ARG A 197 -9.69 17.85 1.75
N TYR A 198 -9.19 17.10 2.72
CA TYR A 198 -8.84 15.70 2.52
C TYR A 198 -9.76 14.83 3.37
N GLY A 199 -10.39 13.84 2.74
CA GLY A 199 -11.18 12.83 3.42
C GLY A 199 -10.40 11.52 3.46
N GLU A 200 -10.25 10.95 4.65
CA GLU A 200 -9.57 9.68 4.88
C GLU A 200 -10.52 8.71 5.60
N MET A 201 -10.54 7.45 5.17
CA MET A 201 -11.36 6.41 5.77
C MET A 201 -10.55 5.36 6.55
N PHE A 202 -9.22 5.44 6.59
CA PHE A 202 -8.38 4.42 7.22
C PHE A 202 -7.41 5.01 8.25
N HIS A 203 -7.86 6.01 9.00
CA HIS A 203 -7.04 6.71 10.01
C HIS A 203 -6.33 5.75 10.98
N ASP A 204 -6.99 4.66 11.39
CA ASP A 204 -6.39 3.66 12.30
C ASP A 204 -5.12 3.01 11.73
N ALA A 205 -4.96 2.94 10.40
CA ALA A 205 -3.80 2.33 9.76
C ALA A 205 -2.48 3.07 10.06
N TRP A 206 -2.53 4.34 10.46
CA TRP A 206 -1.35 5.11 10.87
C TRP A 206 -0.69 4.57 12.14
N ASP A 207 -1.45 3.84 12.97
CA ASP A 207 -0.91 3.14 14.15
C ASP A 207 0.23 2.17 13.78
N ALA A 208 0.27 1.69 12.53
CA ALA A 208 1.36 0.84 12.08
C ALA A 208 2.72 1.58 12.03
N PHE A 209 2.69 2.88 11.70
CA PHE A 209 3.87 3.64 11.27
C PHE A 209 4.30 4.74 12.23
N THR A 210 3.37 5.41 12.91
CA THR A 210 3.68 6.52 13.82
C THR A 210 2.92 6.42 15.15
N SER A 211 3.46 7.03 16.20
CA SER A 211 2.76 7.28 17.46
C SER A 211 2.13 8.68 17.53
N HIS A 212 2.39 9.52 16.51
CA HIS A 212 1.83 10.85 16.38
C HIS A 212 0.61 10.80 15.44
N ASN A 213 -0.37 11.69 15.65
CA ASN A 213 -1.39 11.90 14.62
C ASN A 213 -0.72 12.49 13.39
N HIS A 214 -1.03 11.99 12.20
CA HIS A 214 -0.59 12.66 10.99
C HIS A 214 -1.26 14.04 10.90
N ILE A 215 -0.55 15.02 10.36
CA ILE A 215 -1.06 16.39 10.25
C ILE A 215 -1.09 16.86 8.79
N SER A 216 -1.91 17.88 8.50
CA SER A 216 -1.90 18.54 7.21
C SER A 216 -0.69 19.48 7.10
N LEU A 217 -0.14 19.62 5.90
CA LEU A 217 0.86 20.67 5.57
C LEU A 217 0.38 22.07 5.98
N ARG A 218 -0.94 22.28 6.07
CA ARG A 218 -1.57 23.54 6.44
C ARG A 218 -1.32 23.97 7.88
N GLU A 219 -0.94 23.06 8.78
CA GLU A 219 -0.52 23.41 10.14
C GLU A 219 0.69 24.37 10.15
N TYR A 220 1.45 24.37 9.05
CA TYR A 220 2.58 25.25 8.81
C TYR A 220 2.26 26.50 7.98
N SER A 221 1.01 26.68 7.52
CA SER A 221 0.62 27.87 6.74
C SER A 221 0.97 29.17 7.46
N ASP A 222 1.42 30.16 6.69
CA ASP A 222 1.81 31.50 7.15
C ASP A 222 3.07 31.54 8.05
N LYS A 223 3.85 30.46 8.10
CA LYS A 223 5.05 30.34 8.94
C LYS A 223 6.28 30.01 8.12
N ARG A 224 7.44 30.47 8.58
CA ARG A 224 8.76 29.96 8.18
C ARG A 224 9.15 28.85 9.15
N VAL A 225 9.38 27.65 8.64
CA VAL A 225 9.60 26.46 9.46
C VAL A 225 10.95 25.84 9.16
N CYS A 226 11.69 25.53 10.22
CA CYS A 226 12.96 24.83 10.17
C CYS A 226 12.73 23.36 10.60
N PHE A 227 13.23 22.40 9.84
CA PHE A 227 13.17 20.98 10.16
C PHE A 227 14.58 20.43 10.35
N ASN A 228 14.84 19.77 11.49
CA ASN A 228 16.15 19.14 11.73
C ASN A 228 16.38 17.93 10.83
N ASP A 229 15.39 17.05 10.72
CA ASP A 229 15.38 15.90 9.80
C ASP A 229 14.02 15.85 9.09
N ALA A 230 14.06 15.93 7.77
CA ALA A 230 12.88 15.84 6.91
C ALA A 230 13.10 14.80 5.82
N THR A 231 12.14 13.90 5.66
CA THR A 231 12.11 12.87 4.63
C THR A 231 10.94 13.13 3.70
N PHE A 232 11.19 13.13 2.39
CA PHE A 232 10.18 13.13 1.34
C PHE A 232 9.99 11.68 0.88
N ALA A 233 8.87 11.08 1.25
CA ALA A 233 8.62 9.65 1.06
C ALA A 233 8.44 9.24 -0.40
N PHE A 234 8.60 7.95 -0.70
CA PHE A 234 8.24 7.42 -2.03
C PHE A 234 6.77 7.68 -2.37
N LEU A 235 6.50 7.90 -3.65
CA LEU A 235 5.19 8.33 -4.12
C LEU A 235 4.37 7.16 -4.70
N PRO A 236 3.04 7.20 -4.60
CA PRO A 236 2.19 6.04 -4.91
C PRO A 236 2.04 5.75 -6.41
N ARG A 237 2.41 6.67 -7.33
CA ARG A 237 2.22 6.51 -8.78
C ARG A 237 3.53 6.48 -9.57
N MET A 238 4.67 6.27 -8.91
CA MET A 238 5.98 6.22 -9.57
C MET A 238 5.98 5.27 -10.78
N ILE A 239 6.69 5.68 -11.85
CA ILE A 239 6.95 4.81 -12.99
C ILE A 239 7.81 3.63 -12.53
N LEU A 240 7.31 2.41 -12.77
CA LEU A 240 7.86 1.17 -12.23
C LEU A 240 7.95 1.19 -10.69
N GLY A 241 7.01 1.87 -10.05
CA GLY A 241 6.84 1.90 -8.60
C GLY A 241 6.25 0.59 -8.06
N LEU A 242 6.23 0.48 -6.74
CA LEU A 242 5.62 -0.65 -6.03
C LEU A 242 4.14 -0.38 -5.71
N PHE A 243 3.37 -1.46 -5.60
CA PHE A 243 1.92 -1.52 -5.42
C PHE A 243 1.11 -1.08 -6.65
N TYR A 244 1.36 0.11 -7.18
CA TYR A 244 0.71 0.63 -8.39
C TYR A 244 1.70 0.61 -9.57
N ASN A 245 1.25 0.26 -10.78
CA ASN A 245 2.09 0.12 -11.99
C ASN A 245 3.27 -0.86 -11.87
N THR A 246 3.22 -1.78 -10.91
CA THR A 246 4.30 -2.74 -10.69
C THR A 246 4.27 -3.85 -11.73
N PRO A 247 5.32 -4.06 -12.53
CA PRO A 247 5.40 -5.21 -13.41
C PRO A 247 5.63 -6.48 -12.56
N VAL A 248 4.65 -7.38 -12.55
CA VAL A 248 4.73 -8.66 -11.82
C VAL A 248 4.91 -9.80 -12.80
N GLU A 249 6.03 -10.52 -12.69
CA GLU A 249 6.32 -11.67 -13.55
C GLU A 249 5.21 -12.73 -13.47
N LEU A 250 4.77 -13.24 -14.62
CA LEU A 250 3.50 -13.98 -14.78
C LEU A 250 3.37 -15.26 -13.93
N ASN A 251 4.50 -15.84 -13.51
CA ASN A 251 4.53 -17.11 -12.77
C ASN A 251 5.16 -17.01 -11.37
N CYS A 252 6.00 -16.01 -11.13
CA CYS A 252 6.60 -15.79 -9.82
C CYS A 252 5.53 -15.39 -8.78
N ARG A 253 5.74 -15.83 -7.54
CA ARG A 253 4.87 -15.56 -6.38
C ARG A 253 5.68 -15.49 -5.11
N GLY A 254 5.22 -14.66 -4.18
CA GLY A 254 5.74 -14.59 -2.83
C GLY A 254 6.98 -13.72 -2.69
N SER A 255 6.80 -12.41 -2.85
CA SER A 255 7.77 -11.39 -2.47
C SER A 255 7.94 -11.34 -0.96
N SER A 256 9.20 -11.36 -0.53
CA SER A 256 9.56 -11.24 0.88
C SER A 256 9.26 -9.84 1.40
N LEU A 257 9.41 -8.80 0.58
CA LEU A 257 9.00 -7.43 0.91
C LEU A 257 7.50 -7.32 1.19
N PHE A 258 6.63 -7.90 0.35
CA PHE A 258 5.18 -7.85 0.57
C PHE A 258 4.74 -8.68 1.78
N ARG A 259 5.40 -9.81 2.05
CA ARG A 259 5.19 -10.58 3.29
C ARG A 259 5.58 -9.77 4.52
N ALA A 260 6.78 -9.19 4.52
CA ALA A 260 7.31 -8.39 5.61
C ALA A 260 6.42 -7.18 5.89
N PHE A 261 5.92 -6.51 4.85
CA PHE A 261 4.93 -5.44 4.99
C PHE A 261 3.66 -5.91 5.70
N ALA A 262 3.06 -7.02 5.26
CA ALA A 262 1.83 -7.53 5.88
C ALA A 262 2.05 -7.95 7.33
N GLU A 263 3.16 -8.63 7.62
CA GLU A 263 3.55 -9.04 8.97
C GLU A 263 3.81 -7.83 9.87
N HIS A 264 4.58 -6.84 9.40
CA HIS A 264 4.81 -5.58 10.08
C HIS A 264 3.49 -4.87 10.40
N PHE A 265 2.62 -4.72 9.40
CA PHE A 265 1.36 -4.02 9.53
C PHE A 265 0.45 -4.72 10.55
N LEU A 266 0.23 -6.03 10.41
CA LEU A 266 -0.60 -6.80 11.35
C LEU A 266 -0.05 -6.76 12.78
N HIS A 267 1.26 -6.95 12.95
CA HIS A 267 1.90 -6.88 14.26
C HIS A 267 1.69 -5.52 14.93
N ARG A 268 1.90 -4.43 14.20
CA ARG A 268 1.80 -3.07 14.76
C ARG A 268 0.36 -2.64 15.02
N MET A 269 -0.58 -3.18 14.24
CA MET A 269 -2.01 -3.03 14.47
C MET A 269 -2.55 -3.90 15.61
N GLY A 270 -1.71 -4.75 16.22
CA GLY A 270 -2.11 -5.66 17.31
C GLY A 270 -3.00 -6.81 16.85
N ILE A 271 -2.95 -7.17 15.57
CA ILE A 271 -3.78 -8.22 15.00
C ILE A 271 -3.06 -9.56 15.16
N THR A 272 -3.57 -10.38 16.07
CA THR A 272 -3.10 -11.75 16.29
C THR A 272 -4.13 -12.75 15.82
N ARG A 273 -3.68 -13.88 15.29
CA ARG A 273 -4.58 -15.01 15.04
C ARG A 273 -4.74 -15.84 16.33
N PRO A 274 -5.97 -16.25 16.71
CA PRO A 274 -6.16 -17.28 17.71
C PRO A 274 -5.46 -18.58 17.28
N ALA A 275 -4.98 -19.37 18.24
CA ALA A 275 -4.47 -20.71 17.96
C ALA A 275 -5.51 -21.52 17.15
N LEU A 276 -5.05 -22.28 16.15
CA LEU A 276 -5.94 -23.14 15.38
C LEU A 276 -6.53 -24.21 16.33
N PRO A 277 -7.82 -24.56 16.20
CA PRO A 277 -8.38 -25.63 17.03
C PRO A 277 -7.68 -26.97 16.76
N ILE A 278 -7.38 -27.73 17.82
CA ILE A 278 -6.70 -29.04 17.80
C ILE A 278 -7.54 -30.15 17.10
N LYS A 279 -8.85 -29.95 16.98
CA LYS A 279 -9.78 -30.86 16.27
C LYS A 279 -9.71 -30.61 14.76
N PRO A 280 -10.23 -31.49 13.86
CA PRO A 280 -10.19 -31.20 12.42
C PRO A 280 -10.73 -29.79 12.18
N ALA A 281 -9.81 -28.86 11.88
CA ALA A 281 -10.10 -27.45 11.90
C ALA A 281 -11.10 -27.22 10.77
N ASN A 282 -12.34 -26.89 11.13
CA ASN A 282 -13.30 -26.43 10.15
C ASN A 282 -12.67 -25.23 9.44
N ILE A 283 -12.61 -25.29 8.11
CA ILE A 283 -11.96 -24.25 7.30
C ILE A 283 -12.80 -23.00 7.37
N LYS A 284 -12.17 -21.91 7.82
CA LYS A 284 -12.84 -20.64 8.04
C LYS A 284 -13.04 -19.92 6.71
N ILE A 285 -14.29 -19.65 6.37
CA ILE A 285 -14.66 -18.97 5.12
C ILE A 285 -15.32 -17.63 5.41
N THR A 286 -14.80 -16.58 4.78
CA THR A 286 -15.37 -15.23 4.79
C THR A 286 -15.85 -14.87 3.40
N LEU A 287 -17.10 -14.40 3.30
CA LEU A 287 -17.66 -13.86 2.07
C LEU A 287 -18.00 -12.38 2.28
N MET A 288 -17.24 -11.51 1.60
CA MET A 288 -17.36 -10.06 1.73
C MET A 288 -18.56 -9.55 0.93
N ASN A 289 -19.50 -8.94 1.62
CA ASN A 289 -20.65 -8.26 1.04
C ASN A 289 -20.34 -6.78 0.79
N ARG A 290 -20.76 -6.25 -0.36
CA ARG A 290 -20.68 -4.81 -0.67
C ARG A 290 -21.81 -3.98 -0.07
N GLY A 291 -22.84 -4.63 0.48
CA GLY A 291 -23.94 -3.97 1.17
C GLY A 291 -24.85 -3.15 0.26
N ALA A 292 -25.51 -2.17 0.88
CA ALA A 292 -26.31 -1.15 0.21
C ALA A 292 -25.99 0.22 0.84
N ASN A 293 -26.01 1.28 0.04
CA ASN A 293 -25.78 2.63 0.52
C ASN A 293 -27.02 3.49 0.25
N THR A 294 -27.46 4.24 1.26
CA THR A 294 -28.64 5.11 1.15
C THR A 294 -28.37 6.41 0.38
N ARG A 295 -27.11 6.79 0.19
CA ARG A 295 -26.70 8.05 -0.45
C ARG A 295 -26.34 7.91 -1.92
N TYR A 296 -25.93 6.72 -2.35
CA TYR A 296 -25.54 6.48 -3.75
C TYR A 296 -25.74 5.02 -4.13
N LYS A 297 -25.93 4.77 -5.43
CA LYS A 297 -26.07 3.41 -5.96
C LYS A 297 -24.77 2.62 -5.79
N VAL A 298 -24.87 1.43 -5.20
CA VAL A 298 -23.76 0.49 -5.07
C VAL A 298 -23.80 -0.50 -6.22
N TYR A 299 -22.68 -0.66 -6.92
CA TYR A 299 -22.49 -1.60 -8.02
C TYR A 299 -21.59 -2.78 -7.62
N ARG A 300 -21.51 -3.78 -8.51
CA ARG A 300 -20.85 -5.07 -8.29
C ARG A 300 -21.46 -5.81 -7.11
N ARG A 301 -22.78 -5.67 -6.92
CA ARG A 301 -23.52 -6.43 -5.91
C ARG A 301 -23.74 -7.84 -6.42
N VAL A 302 -23.67 -8.80 -5.51
CA VAL A 302 -24.06 -10.19 -5.75
C VAL A 302 -25.55 -10.29 -5.38
N LEU A 303 -26.42 -10.45 -6.36
CA LEU A 303 -27.87 -10.36 -6.15
C LEU A 303 -28.44 -11.64 -5.52
N ASN A 304 -27.90 -12.81 -5.85
CA ASN A 304 -28.29 -14.10 -5.27
C ASN A 304 -27.39 -14.54 -4.10
N LEU A 305 -26.89 -13.58 -3.31
CA LEU A 305 -25.90 -13.82 -2.25
C LEU A 305 -26.40 -14.81 -1.18
N ASP A 306 -27.68 -14.74 -0.82
CA ASP A 306 -28.28 -15.66 0.16
C ASP A 306 -28.28 -17.11 -0.33
N GLU A 307 -28.48 -17.34 -1.64
CA GLU A 307 -28.41 -18.68 -2.23
C GLU A 307 -26.98 -19.25 -2.14
N LEU A 308 -25.98 -18.42 -2.46
CA LEU A 308 -24.57 -18.79 -2.36
C LEU A 308 -24.18 -19.13 -0.92
N VAL A 309 -24.61 -18.30 0.04
CA VAL A 309 -24.39 -18.53 1.49
C VAL A 309 -25.04 -19.83 1.96
N ASN A 310 -26.28 -20.07 1.57
CA ASN A 310 -26.97 -21.30 1.94
C ASN A 310 -26.31 -22.54 1.33
N ALA A 311 -25.77 -22.43 0.11
CA ALA A 311 -25.06 -23.52 -0.54
C ALA A 311 -23.75 -23.90 0.18
N ILE A 312 -22.97 -22.91 0.66
CA ILE A 312 -21.72 -23.20 1.38
C ILE A 312 -21.96 -23.77 2.79
N ARG A 313 -23.08 -23.44 3.45
CA ARG A 313 -23.48 -24.03 4.75
C ARG A 313 -23.62 -25.54 4.70
N ASN A 314 -23.93 -26.08 3.52
CA ASN A 314 -24.11 -27.50 3.30
C ASN A 314 -22.80 -28.22 2.93
N ILE A 315 -21.66 -27.53 2.86
CA ILE A 315 -20.36 -28.15 2.58
C ILE A 315 -19.72 -28.60 3.91
N PRO A 316 -19.53 -29.92 4.13
CA PRO A 316 -18.97 -30.42 5.39
C PRO A 316 -17.57 -29.86 5.67
N GLY A 317 -17.25 -29.59 6.93
CA GLY A 317 -15.91 -29.15 7.36
C GLY A 317 -15.55 -27.71 6.96
N LEU A 318 -16.52 -26.89 6.58
CA LEU A 318 -16.39 -25.43 6.55
C LEU A 318 -17.00 -24.85 7.83
N ASP A 319 -16.28 -23.94 8.47
CA ASP A 319 -16.82 -23.07 9.52
C ASP A 319 -17.06 -21.71 8.90
N ILE A 320 -18.33 -21.39 8.77
CA ILE A 320 -18.75 -20.13 8.22
C ILE A 320 -18.76 -19.15 9.39
N GLN A 321 -17.56 -18.69 9.76
CA GLN A 321 -17.42 -17.66 10.79
C GLN A 321 -18.07 -16.33 10.36
N SER A 322 -18.38 -16.16 9.07
CA SER A 322 -18.61 -14.86 8.46
C SER A 322 -19.22 -14.97 7.05
N ALA A 323 -20.37 -15.65 6.92
CA ALA A 323 -21.05 -15.86 5.63
C ALA A 323 -21.42 -14.56 4.90
N LEU A 324 -21.57 -13.48 5.66
CA LEU A 324 -21.99 -12.19 5.15
C LEU A 324 -21.43 -11.11 6.07
N LEU A 325 -20.30 -10.53 5.70
CA LEU A 325 -19.79 -9.35 6.39
C LEU A 325 -19.75 -8.18 5.44
N GLU A 326 -20.40 -7.10 5.85
CA GLU A 326 -20.27 -5.81 5.18
C GLU A 326 -19.04 -5.11 5.74
N TYR A 327 -17.97 -5.07 4.93
CA TYR A 327 -16.72 -4.41 5.27
C TYR A 327 -16.88 -2.90 5.05
N SER A 328 -17.67 -2.27 5.90
CA SER A 328 -17.90 -0.82 5.91
C SER A 328 -17.62 -0.26 7.30
N GLN A 329 -17.09 0.96 7.35
CA GLN A 329 -16.68 1.61 8.60
C GLN A 329 -17.84 1.82 9.59
N ASP A 330 -19.08 1.88 9.10
CA ASP A 330 -20.28 2.01 9.95
C ASP A 330 -20.76 0.67 10.54
N LYS A 331 -20.25 -0.47 10.05
CA LYS A 331 -20.63 -1.83 10.49
C LYS A 331 -19.50 -2.55 11.21
N MET A 332 -18.26 -2.30 10.81
CA MET A 332 -17.09 -2.99 11.31
C MET A 332 -15.87 -2.08 11.23
N SER A 333 -15.20 -1.87 12.36
CA SER A 333 -13.96 -1.10 12.41
C SER A 333 -12.88 -1.74 11.55
N PHE A 334 -11.91 -0.93 11.11
CA PHE A 334 -10.83 -1.45 10.27
C PHE A 334 -10.01 -2.56 10.96
N LYS A 335 -9.77 -2.45 12.28
CA LYS A 335 -9.07 -3.49 13.06
C LYS A 335 -9.86 -4.79 13.15
N GLU A 336 -11.19 -4.73 13.27
CA GLU A 336 -12.04 -5.93 13.22
C GLU A 336 -12.01 -6.58 11.84
N GLN A 337 -12.06 -5.77 10.76
CA GLN A 337 -11.93 -6.28 9.39
C GLN A 337 -10.61 -7.04 9.20
N LEU A 338 -9.50 -6.48 9.68
CA LEU A 338 -8.19 -7.15 9.65
C LEU A 338 -8.17 -8.45 10.46
N SER A 339 -8.81 -8.45 11.64
CA SER A 339 -8.89 -9.64 12.51
C SER A 339 -9.65 -10.78 11.83
N VAL A 340 -10.78 -10.48 11.19
CA VAL A 340 -11.53 -11.45 10.40
C VAL A 340 -10.71 -11.92 9.20
N THR A 341 -10.14 -10.99 8.44
CA THR A 341 -9.32 -11.30 7.26
C THR A 341 -8.16 -12.22 7.62
N HIS A 342 -7.39 -11.89 8.66
CA HIS A 342 -6.22 -12.68 9.06
C HIS A 342 -6.58 -14.08 9.61
N ASN A 343 -7.83 -14.25 10.05
CA ASN A 343 -8.38 -15.51 10.52
C ASN A 343 -9.21 -16.26 9.45
N SER A 344 -9.21 -15.80 8.20
CA SER A 344 -9.92 -16.46 7.08
C SER A 344 -9.00 -17.41 6.31
N ASP A 345 -9.39 -18.67 6.19
CA ASP A 345 -8.67 -19.65 5.37
C ASP A 345 -9.10 -19.58 3.89
N ILE A 346 -10.35 -19.17 3.64
CA ILE A 346 -10.86 -18.80 2.32
C ILE A 346 -11.51 -17.43 2.45
N PHE A 347 -11.09 -16.48 1.62
CA PHE A 347 -11.71 -15.16 1.55
C PHE A 347 -12.27 -14.94 0.15
N ILE A 348 -13.58 -14.76 0.08
CA ILE A 348 -14.33 -14.58 -1.16
C ILE A 348 -14.83 -13.14 -1.22
N GLY A 349 -14.65 -12.48 -2.35
CA GLY A 349 -15.19 -11.15 -2.55
C GLY A 349 -15.35 -10.78 -4.02
N MET A 350 -16.24 -9.82 -4.28
CA MET A 350 -16.41 -9.24 -5.61
C MET A 350 -15.36 -8.15 -5.86
N HIS A 351 -14.94 -7.98 -7.12
CA HIS A 351 -13.94 -7.00 -7.54
C HIS A 351 -14.14 -5.60 -6.91
N GLY A 352 -13.04 -5.04 -6.40
CA GLY A 352 -12.98 -3.68 -5.87
C GLY A 352 -12.08 -3.53 -4.64
N ALA A 353 -11.97 -2.29 -4.16
CA ALA A 353 -10.93 -1.91 -3.20
C ALA A 353 -10.87 -2.74 -1.91
N GLY A 354 -11.99 -3.33 -1.47
CA GLY A 354 -12.02 -4.24 -0.32
C GLY A 354 -11.14 -5.49 -0.49
N LEU A 355 -10.85 -5.92 -1.72
CA LEU A 355 -9.94 -7.05 -1.99
C LEU A 355 -8.47 -6.74 -1.63
N THR A 356 -8.15 -5.49 -1.25
CA THR A 356 -6.85 -5.16 -0.62
C THR A 356 -6.62 -5.99 0.65
N HIS A 357 -7.68 -6.45 1.31
CA HIS A 357 -7.61 -7.41 2.42
C HIS A 357 -6.87 -8.70 2.07
N PHE A 358 -6.75 -9.07 0.80
CA PHE A 358 -5.91 -10.20 0.36
C PHE A 358 -4.45 -10.10 0.82
N LEU A 359 -3.96 -8.89 1.11
CA LEU A 359 -2.62 -8.69 1.67
C LEU A 359 -2.44 -9.32 3.06
N PHE A 360 -3.51 -9.39 3.84
CA PHE A 360 -3.49 -9.74 5.26
C PHE A 360 -3.96 -11.16 5.54
N LEU A 361 -4.28 -11.92 4.50
CA LEU A 361 -4.63 -13.32 4.60
C LEU A 361 -3.47 -14.15 5.15
N PRO A 362 -3.76 -15.25 5.87
CA PRO A 362 -2.74 -16.17 6.33
C PRO A 362 -2.07 -16.86 5.14
N PRO A 363 -0.81 -17.31 5.28
CA PRO A 363 -0.01 -17.79 4.13
C PRO A 363 -0.63 -18.95 3.34
N TRP A 364 -1.47 -19.77 3.98
CA TRP A 364 -2.13 -20.93 3.36
C TRP A 364 -3.50 -20.62 2.73
N ALA A 365 -3.99 -19.39 2.88
CA ALA A 365 -5.33 -19.04 2.45
C ALA A 365 -5.52 -19.12 0.93
N VAL A 366 -6.78 -19.11 0.55
CA VAL A 366 -7.22 -18.88 -0.83
C VAL A 366 -7.97 -17.55 -0.91
N ALA A 367 -7.41 -16.63 -1.71
CA ALA A 367 -8.07 -15.40 -2.14
C ALA A 367 -8.92 -15.70 -3.38
N PHE A 368 -10.24 -15.61 -3.24
CA PHE A 368 -11.19 -15.90 -4.31
C PHE A 368 -11.91 -14.60 -4.73
N GLU A 369 -11.54 -14.07 -5.89
CA GLU A 369 -12.27 -12.98 -6.53
C GLU A 369 -13.42 -13.55 -7.37
N LEU A 370 -14.67 -13.30 -6.98
CA LEU A 370 -15.85 -13.86 -7.66
C LEU A 370 -15.90 -13.50 -9.14
N TYR A 371 -15.59 -12.26 -9.49
CA TYR A 371 -15.48 -11.86 -10.88
C TYR A 371 -14.68 -10.57 -10.94
N ASN A 372 -13.71 -10.51 -11.86
CA ASN A 372 -12.79 -9.39 -12.00
C ASN A 372 -13.34 -8.22 -12.85
N CYS A 373 -14.59 -8.30 -13.34
CA CYS A 373 -15.22 -7.25 -14.15
C CYS A 373 -14.37 -6.81 -15.37
N GLY A 374 -13.72 -7.78 -16.02
CA GLY A 374 -12.84 -7.56 -17.17
C GLY A 374 -11.43 -7.06 -16.81
N ASP A 375 -11.14 -6.83 -15.52
CA ASP A 375 -9.86 -6.31 -15.03
C ASP A 375 -9.05 -7.39 -14.29
N VAL A 376 -8.64 -8.40 -15.06
CA VAL A 376 -7.99 -9.63 -14.58
C VAL A 376 -6.74 -9.38 -13.72
N ARG A 377 -6.01 -8.28 -13.96
CA ARG A 377 -4.72 -8.04 -13.29
C ARG A 377 -4.84 -7.23 -12.01
N CYS A 378 -5.86 -6.37 -11.87
CA CYS A 378 -5.92 -5.37 -10.80
C CYS A 378 -5.79 -5.94 -9.38
N TYR A 379 -6.51 -7.02 -9.03
CA TYR A 379 -6.41 -7.65 -7.70
C TYR A 379 -5.73 -9.02 -7.71
N ARG A 380 -5.45 -9.60 -8.88
CA ARG A 380 -4.75 -10.88 -9.01
C ARG A 380 -3.33 -10.83 -8.43
N ASP A 381 -2.64 -9.71 -8.60
CA ASP A 381 -1.22 -9.62 -8.27
C ASP A 381 -0.96 -9.41 -6.77
N LEU A 382 -1.87 -8.78 -6.01
CA LEU A 382 -1.71 -8.60 -4.55
C LEU A 382 -1.52 -9.92 -3.77
N PRO A 383 -2.44 -10.91 -3.83
CA PRO A 383 -2.26 -12.19 -3.17
C PRO A 383 -1.05 -12.95 -3.73
N ARG A 384 -0.77 -12.87 -5.04
CA ARG A 384 0.41 -13.50 -5.64
C ARG A 384 1.72 -12.94 -5.10
N LEU A 385 1.83 -11.61 -4.95
CA LEU A 385 2.97 -10.93 -4.34
C LEU A 385 3.12 -11.33 -2.88
N ARG A 386 2.02 -11.48 -2.14
CA ARG A 386 2.05 -12.09 -0.81
C ARG A 386 2.47 -13.57 -0.83
N GLY A 387 2.21 -14.29 -1.91
CA GLY A 387 2.38 -15.73 -1.99
C GLY A 387 1.17 -16.51 -1.44
N VAL A 388 0.02 -15.85 -1.36
CA VAL A 388 -1.29 -16.46 -1.11
C VAL A 388 -1.87 -16.95 -2.44
N ARG A 389 -2.61 -18.07 -2.42
CA ARG A 389 -3.23 -18.61 -3.63
C ARG A 389 -4.35 -17.68 -4.08
N TYR A 390 -4.39 -17.36 -5.37
CA TYR A 390 -5.48 -16.59 -5.99
C TYR A 390 -6.27 -17.48 -6.94
N MET A 391 -7.59 -17.35 -6.89
CA MET A 391 -8.49 -17.92 -7.88
C MET A 391 -9.59 -16.94 -8.24
N THR A 392 -10.19 -17.15 -9.40
CA THR A 392 -11.33 -16.38 -9.91
C THR A 392 -12.33 -17.33 -10.54
N TRP A 393 -13.52 -16.84 -10.85
CA TRP A 393 -14.52 -17.61 -11.60
C TRP A 393 -14.02 -18.08 -12.97
N GLU A 394 -14.34 -19.34 -13.29
CA GLU A 394 -13.78 -20.04 -14.46
C GLU A 394 -14.77 -20.11 -15.64
N GLU A 395 -16.09 -20.02 -15.40
CA GLU A 395 -17.13 -20.23 -16.42
C GLU A 395 -17.97 -18.96 -16.67
N PRO A 396 -17.56 -18.05 -17.58
CA PRO A 396 -18.26 -16.78 -17.80
C PRO A 396 -19.74 -16.92 -18.19
N SER A 397 -20.10 -18.01 -18.87
CA SER A 397 -21.48 -18.33 -19.27
C SER A 397 -22.42 -18.54 -18.08
N LYS A 398 -21.87 -18.80 -16.89
CA LYS A 398 -22.57 -19.03 -15.63
C LYS A 398 -22.66 -17.78 -14.74
N ILE A 399 -22.35 -16.61 -15.30
CA ILE A 399 -22.53 -15.31 -14.67
C ILE A 399 -23.68 -14.58 -15.39
N LYS A 400 -24.70 -14.16 -14.64
CA LYS A 400 -25.73 -13.27 -15.15
C LYS A 400 -25.42 -11.86 -14.69
N ALA A 401 -25.48 -10.89 -15.60
CA ALA A 401 -25.19 -9.49 -15.31
C ALA A 401 -26.42 -8.61 -15.54
N PHE A 402 -26.61 -7.64 -14.65
CA PHE A 402 -27.76 -6.76 -14.51
C PHE A 402 -27.31 -5.30 -14.51
N ASP A 403 -28.24 -4.37 -14.74
CA ASP A 403 -28.01 -2.91 -14.72
C ASP A 403 -26.97 -2.42 -15.73
N LYS A 404 -26.84 -3.11 -16.88
CA LYS A 404 -25.69 -2.99 -17.81
C LYS A 404 -25.44 -1.61 -18.41
N TYR A 405 -26.39 -0.69 -18.26
CA TYR A 405 -26.37 0.64 -18.87
C TYR A 405 -26.94 1.71 -17.93
N GLU A 406 -27.10 1.41 -16.65
CA GLU A 406 -27.75 2.31 -15.70
C GLU A 406 -26.82 3.36 -15.09
N HIS A 407 -25.50 3.27 -15.34
CA HIS A 407 -24.57 4.29 -14.87
C HIS A 407 -24.50 5.47 -15.84
N GLU A 408 -24.86 6.66 -15.37
CA GLU A 408 -24.98 7.88 -16.19
C GLU A 408 -23.71 8.21 -17.01
N HIS A 409 -22.53 8.11 -16.40
CA HIS A 409 -21.25 8.44 -17.07
C HIS A 409 -20.46 7.26 -17.64
N TYR A 410 -20.54 6.08 -17.05
CA TYR A 410 -19.69 4.93 -17.39
C TYR A 410 -20.46 3.73 -17.93
N GLY A 411 -21.78 3.89 -18.16
CA GLY A 411 -22.70 3.00 -18.87
C GLY A 411 -22.32 1.53 -18.92
N SER A 412 -21.60 1.14 -19.98
CA SER A 412 -21.31 -0.25 -20.36
C SER A 412 -20.13 -0.89 -19.62
N HIS A 413 -19.42 -0.16 -18.75
CA HIS A 413 -18.28 -0.76 -18.06
C HIS A 413 -18.78 -1.71 -16.96
N GLU A 414 -18.37 -2.98 -17.03
CA GLU A 414 -18.81 -4.07 -16.14
C GLU A 414 -18.64 -3.79 -14.64
N LYS A 415 -17.73 -2.87 -14.30
CA LYS A 415 -17.54 -2.37 -12.93
C LYS A 415 -18.80 -1.67 -12.39
N PHE A 416 -19.74 -1.28 -13.23
CA PHE A 416 -20.98 -0.61 -12.82
C PHE A 416 -22.22 -1.49 -13.08
N TRP A 417 -22.04 -2.80 -13.12
CA TRP A 417 -23.13 -3.78 -13.23
C TRP A 417 -23.33 -4.52 -11.91
N ASN A 418 -24.45 -5.23 -11.79
CA ASN A 418 -24.72 -6.17 -10.71
C ASN A 418 -24.76 -7.60 -11.25
N PHE A 419 -24.56 -8.61 -10.39
CA PHE A 419 -24.30 -9.98 -10.86
C PHE A 419 -25.04 -11.03 -10.05
N GLU A 420 -25.47 -12.09 -10.72
CA GLU A 420 -25.83 -13.37 -10.11
C GLU A 420 -24.86 -14.46 -10.61
N PHE A 421 -24.60 -15.42 -9.73
CA PHE A 421 -23.65 -16.50 -9.98
C PHE A 421 -24.36 -17.86 -9.88
N ASP A 422 -24.03 -18.78 -10.79
CA ASP A 422 -24.53 -20.15 -10.72
C ASP A 422 -24.09 -20.84 -9.42
N VAL A 423 -25.06 -21.32 -8.64
CA VAL A 423 -24.80 -21.91 -7.32
C VAL A 423 -23.94 -23.18 -7.42
N THR A 424 -24.15 -23.99 -8.46
CA THR A 424 -23.43 -25.26 -8.65
C THR A 424 -21.95 -25.01 -8.92
N GLU A 425 -21.66 -24.06 -9.80
CA GLU A 425 -20.30 -23.63 -10.11
C GLU A 425 -19.61 -22.99 -8.91
N PHE A 426 -20.32 -22.13 -8.17
CA PHE A 426 -19.79 -21.53 -6.95
C PHE A 426 -19.37 -22.60 -5.93
N VAL A 427 -20.23 -23.59 -5.68
CA VAL A 427 -19.91 -24.71 -4.77
C VAL A 427 -18.72 -25.53 -5.26
N ARG A 428 -18.59 -25.76 -6.58
CA ARG A 428 -17.44 -26.45 -7.15
C ARG A 428 -16.14 -25.71 -6.86
N LEU A 429 -16.11 -24.39 -7.09
CA LEU A 429 -14.95 -23.53 -6.84
C LEU A 429 -14.62 -23.43 -5.33
N VAL A 430 -15.63 -23.35 -4.46
CA VAL A 430 -15.41 -23.35 -3.01
C VAL A 430 -14.82 -24.68 -2.52
N LYS A 431 -15.28 -25.82 -3.05
CA LYS A 431 -14.69 -27.13 -2.75
C LYS A 431 -13.23 -27.21 -3.22
N GLN A 432 -12.93 -26.65 -4.39
CA GLN A 432 -11.55 -26.56 -4.89
C GLN A 432 -10.68 -25.69 -3.97
N ALA A 433 -11.15 -24.51 -3.57
CA ALA A 433 -10.47 -23.64 -2.61
C ALA A 433 -10.21 -24.37 -1.27
N LYS A 434 -11.20 -25.12 -0.78
CA LYS A 434 -11.07 -25.95 0.42
C LYS A 434 -9.96 -26.98 0.28
N SER A 435 -9.91 -27.73 -0.82
CA SER A 435 -8.82 -28.70 -1.07
C SER A 435 -7.46 -28.01 -1.09
N MET A 436 -7.35 -26.86 -1.76
CA MET A 436 -6.11 -26.08 -1.80
C MET A 436 -5.59 -25.66 -0.42
N VAL A 437 -6.48 -25.30 0.51
CA VAL A 437 -6.12 -25.02 1.91
C VAL A 437 -5.63 -26.28 2.61
N LEU A 438 -6.37 -27.39 2.50
CA LEU A 438 -6.04 -28.64 3.17
C LEU A 438 -4.69 -29.23 2.74
N GLU A 439 -4.36 -29.08 1.46
CA GLU A 439 -3.12 -29.54 0.83
C GLU A 439 -1.92 -28.61 1.07
N HIS A 440 -2.15 -27.41 1.62
CA HIS A 440 -1.06 -26.47 1.85
C HIS A 440 -0.14 -26.95 2.98
N ASP A 441 1.16 -27.09 2.71
CA ASP A 441 2.13 -27.64 3.66
C ASP A 441 2.07 -26.97 5.03
N ARG A 442 2.07 -25.64 5.10
CA ARG A 442 1.95 -24.93 6.39
C ARG A 442 0.68 -25.27 7.17
N PHE A 443 -0.44 -25.47 6.49
CA PHE A 443 -1.70 -25.83 7.13
C PHE A 443 -1.72 -27.30 7.56
N SER A 444 -1.01 -28.18 6.85
CA SER A 444 -0.88 -29.59 7.24
C SER A 444 0.13 -29.79 8.37
N HIS A 445 1.22 -29.02 8.44
CA HIS A 445 2.20 -29.06 9.53
C HIS A 445 1.63 -28.48 10.83
N LEU A 446 0.85 -27.39 10.76
CA LEU A 446 0.09 -26.88 11.93
C LEU A 446 -0.86 -27.92 12.53
N ARG A 447 -1.28 -28.94 11.75
CA ARG A 447 -2.08 -30.06 12.25
C ARG A 447 -1.23 -31.23 12.77
N ARG A 448 0.07 -31.28 12.46
CA ARG A 448 0.98 -32.38 12.83
C ARG A 448 1.88 -32.05 14.01
N ASP A 449 2.32 -30.80 14.16
CA ASP A 449 3.26 -30.38 15.22
C ASP A 449 2.61 -30.31 16.62
N GLU A 450 1.32 -30.63 16.73
CA GLU A 450 0.55 -30.62 17.99
C GLU A 450 -0.27 -31.92 18.21
N LEU A 451 0.00 -32.98 17.42
CA LEU A 451 -0.41 -34.38 17.66
C LEU A 451 0.78 -35.16 18.22
#